data_AF-A0A930PAG4-F1
#
_entry.id   AF-A0A930PAG4-F1
#
_cell.length_a   1.000
_cell.length_b   1.000
_cell.length_c   1.000
_cell.angle_alpha   90.00
_cell.angle_beta   90.00
_cell.angle_gamma   90.00
#
_symmetry.space_group_name_H-M   'P 1'
#
loop_
_entity.id
_entity.type
_entity.pdbx_description
1 polymer ?
#
loop_
_entity_poly.entity_id
_entity_poly.type
_entity_poly.pdbx_seq_one_letter_code
_entity_poly.pdbx_strand_id
1 'polypeptide(L)'
;MRNSTNISVLIALCILLESFSIRKSSPNETFLYCELDIRDKSSYPITMRAITENLNWDTINFNNTASFLSSFYSQGHFVPNFLIYDKVLVRMSKVNNDSLLVRYLGQGQRLMNNLYSNSRLIDIKLCDGKSVSMRVTQITGKFSICKKENIVLPTVSDEIPITEIKEIVDIYIPIEIFNYRKPPKKKCRNCLYKSVWTY
;
A
#
# COMPACT_ATOMS: atom_id res chain seq x y z
N MET A 1 60.60 6.89 12.20
CA MET A 1 59.64 6.66 11.10
C MET A 1 58.47 5.82 11.61
N ARG A 2 57.42 6.43 12.18
CA ARG A 2 56.30 5.69 12.81
C ARG A 2 54.96 6.45 12.77
N ASN A 3 54.75 7.31 11.76
CA ASN A 3 53.56 8.19 11.67
C ASN A 3 52.64 7.93 10.47
N SER A 4 53.00 7.08 9.50
CA SER A 4 52.17 6.90 8.28
C SER A 4 51.05 5.87 8.44
N THR A 5 51.19 4.91 9.36
CA THR A 5 50.24 3.81 9.53
C THR A 5 48.97 4.23 10.26
N ASN A 6 49.06 5.15 11.23
CA ASN A 6 47.88 5.60 11.99
C ASN A 6 46.95 6.50 11.16
N ILE A 7 47.50 7.28 10.23
CA ILE A 7 46.70 8.18 9.37
C ILE A 7 45.92 7.38 8.31
N SER A 8 46.53 6.33 7.76
CA SER A 8 45.90 5.46 6.77
C SER A 8 44.77 4.61 7.36
N VAL A 9 44.91 4.15 8.61
CA VAL A 9 43.83 3.46 9.34
C VAL A 9 42.67 4.41 9.65
N LEU A 10 42.94 5.66 10.05
CA LEU A 10 41.89 6.64 10.34
C LEU A 10 41.10 7.04 9.08
N ILE A 11 41.78 7.22 7.95
CA ILE A 11 41.14 7.53 6.67
C ILE A 11 40.30 6.35 6.18
N ALA A 12 40.80 5.12 6.31
CA ALA A 12 40.03 3.92 5.97
C ALA A 12 38.78 3.77 6.85
N LEU A 13 38.87 4.13 8.13
CA LEU A 13 37.73 4.13 9.05
C LEU A 13 36.70 5.22 8.72
N CYS A 14 37.14 6.41 8.30
CA CYS A 14 36.24 7.49 7.83
C CYS A 14 35.52 7.12 6.53
N ILE A 15 36.20 6.46 5.59
CA ILE A 15 35.58 5.97 4.34
C ILE A 15 34.60 4.81 4.63
N LEU A 16 34.90 3.96 5.62
CA LEU A 16 33.97 2.93 6.11
C LEU A 16 32.75 3.52 6.83
N LEU A 17 32.90 4.65 7.54
CA LEU A 17 31.79 5.35 8.19
C LEU A 17 30.91 6.12 7.19
N GLU A 18 31.47 6.67 6.11
CA GLU A 18 30.68 7.30 5.03
C GLU A 18 29.94 6.28 4.16
N SER A 19 30.42 5.04 4.10
CA SER A 19 29.69 3.93 3.46
C SER A 19 28.60 3.31 4.36
N PHE A 20 28.55 3.68 5.65
CA PHE A 20 27.39 3.48 6.52
C PHE A 20 26.31 4.52 6.23
N SER A 21 25.69 4.36 5.07
CA SER A 21 24.25 4.55 4.85
C SER A 21 23.66 5.90 5.31
N ILE A 22 23.96 6.97 4.58
CA ILE A 22 22.89 7.93 4.28
C ILE A 22 21.97 7.21 3.30
N ARG A 23 21.01 6.43 3.85
CA ARG A 23 19.84 5.98 3.07
C ARG A 23 19.27 7.22 2.40
N LYS A 24 19.33 7.25 1.06
CA LYS A 24 18.48 8.13 0.25
C LYS A 24 17.09 8.07 0.89
N SER A 25 16.62 9.18 1.46
CA SER A 25 15.21 9.30 1.83
C SER A 25 14.42 8.94 0.59
N SER A 26 13.52 7.96 0.66
CA SER A 26 12.65 7.66 -0.48
C SER A 26 12.05 8.99 -0.95
N PRO A 27 12.09 9.31 -2.24
CA PRO A 27 11.44 10.51 -2.74
C PRO A 27 9.97 10.53 -2.28
N ASN A 28 9.42 11.73 -2.12
CA ASN A 28 8.00 11.85 -1.79
C ASN A 28 7.18 11.36 -3.00
N GLU A 29 6.51 10.23 -2.84
CA GLU A 29 5.72 9.60 -3.89
C GLU A 29 4.25 9.97 -3.73
N THR A 30 3.53 10.06 -4.84
CA THR A 30 2.10 10.37 -4.85
C THR A 30 1.32 9.21 -5.44
N PHE A 31 0.40 8.67 -4.67
CA PHE A 31 -0.45 7.55 -5.06
C PHE A 31 -1.93 7.85 -4.80
N LEU A 32 -2.79 7.08 -5.47
CA LEU A 32 -4.15 6.83 -5.04
C LEU A 32 -4.12 5.68 -4.04
N TYR A 33 -4.43 5.97 -2.78
CA TYR A 33 -4.77 4.95 -1.79
C TYR A 33 -6.21 4.49 -2.01
N CYS A 34 -6.41 3.19 -2.09
CA CYS A 34 -7.70 2.53 -2.30
C CYS A 34 -7.96 1.55 -1.16
N GLU A 35 -9.11 1.71 -0.49
CA GLU A 35 -9.66 0.69 0.40
C GLU A 35 -10.91 0.11 -0.27
N LEU A 36 -10.91 -1.20 -0.44
CA LEU A 36 -11.97 -2.00 -1.05
C LEU A 36 -12.78 -2.68 0.06
N ASP A 37 -14.10 -2.57 -0.01
CA ASP A 37 -15.06 -3.30 0.80
C ASP A 37 -15.93 -4.13 -0.15
N ILE A 38 -15.67 -5.43 -0.23
CA ILE A 38 -16.32 -6.38 -1.13
C ILE A 38 -17.37 -7.16 -0.35
N ARG A 39 -18.64 -7.02 -0.74
CA ARG A 39 -19.77 -7.62 -0.02
C ARG A 39 -20.51 -8.61 -0.88
N ASP A 40 -20.81 -9.75 -0.29
CA ASP A 40 -21.89 -10.63 -0.69
C ASP A 40 -23.14 -10.30 0.16
N LYS A 41 -24.33 -10.66 -0.31
CA LYS A 41 -25.59 -10.50 0.44
C LYS A 41 -25.61 -11.32 1.75
N SER A 42 -24.75 -12.32 1.88
CA SER A 42 -24.82 -13.34 2.95
C SER A 42 -23.54 -13.49 3.78
N SER A 43 -22.48 -12.75 3.48
CA SER A 43 -21.16 -12.93 4.12
C SER A 43 -20.67 -11.66 4.81
N TYR A 44 -19.70 -11.82 5.72
CA TYR A 44 -18.88 -10.71 6.18
C TYR A 44 -18.17 -10.04 4.98
N PRO A 45 -17.97 -8.71 5.04
CA PRO A 45 -17.26 -7.99 3.99
C PRO A 45 -15.82 -8.49 3.92
N ILE A 46 -15.29 -8.60 2.70
CA ILE A 46 -13.86 -8.75 2.48
C ILE A 46 -13.28 -7.35 2.32
N THR A 47 -12.33 -6.97 3.18
CA THR A 47 -11.60 -5.71 3.02
C THR A 47 -10.25 -5.94 2.39
N MET A 48 -9.87 -5.10 1.43
CA MET A 48 -8.56 -5.14 0.78
C MET A 48 -8.07 -3.71 0.57
N ARG A 49 -6.75 -3.51 0.55
CA ARG A 49 -6.16 -2.16 0.47
C ARG A 49 -5.01 -2.14 -0.50
N ALA A 50 -4.86 -1.03 -1.21
CA ALA A 50 -3.81 -0.84 -2.16
C ALA A 50 -3.41 0.61 -2.33
N ILE A 51 -2.25 0.81 -2.94
CA ILE A 51 -1.87 2.07 -3.56
C ILE A 51 -1.58 1.85 -5.04
N THR A 52 -1.89 2.84 -5.86
CA THR A 52 -1.59 2.84 -7.30
C THR A 52 -1.33 4.26 -7.79
N GLU A 53 -0.45 4.44 -8.76
CA GLU A 53 -0.21 5.77 -9.36
C GLU A 53 -1.44 6.25 -10.13
N ASN A 54 -2.09 5.34 -10.84
CA ASN A 54 -3.27 5.59 -11.65
C ASN A 54 -4.05 4.29 -11.86
N LEU A 55 -5.37 4.39 -11.96
CA LEU A 55 -6.25 3.25 -12.20
C LEU A 55 -6.82 3.33 -13.62
N ASN A 56 -6.45 2.39 -14.48
CA ASN A 56 -7.09 2.21 -15.78
C ASN A 56 -8.32 1.32 -15.62
N TRP A 57 -9.49 1.94 -15.68
CA TRP A 57 -10.77 1.25 -15.53
C TRP A 57 -11.11 0.31 -16.70
N ASP A 58 -10.53 0.54 -17.88
CA ASP A 58 -10.79 -0.28 -19.07
C ASP A 58 -10.14 -1.67 -18.98
N THR A 59 -9.14 -1.84 -18.11
CA THR A 59 -8.42 -3.10 -17.89
C THR A 59 -8.91 -3.86 -16.66
N ILE A 60 -9.87 -3.31 -15.90
CA ILE A 60 -10.45 -3.97 -14.72
C ILE A 60 -11.47 -5.02 -15.17
N ASN A 61 -11.34 -6.23 -14.62
CA ASN A 61 -12.25 -7.34 -14.86
C ASN A 61 -13.33 -7.38 -13.77
N PHE A 62 -14.58 -7.11 -14.15
CA PHE A 62 -15.71 -7.02 -13.21
C PHE A 62 -16.49 -8.34 -13.04
N ASN A 63 -15.97 -9.48 -13.51
CA ASN A 63 -16.74 -10.73 -13.52
C ASN A 63 -17.06 -11.26 -12.11
N ASN A 64 -16.05 -11.38 -11.25
CA ASN A 64 -16.18 -11.89 -9.88
C ASN A 64 -15.04 -11.32 -9.01
N THR A 65 -15.09 -11.57 -7.69
CA THR A 65 -14.10 -11.05 -6.73
C THR A 65 -12.65 -11.39 -7.10
N ALA A 66 -12.36 -12.64 -7.48
CA ALA A 66 -11.01 -13.06 -7.79
C ALA A 66 -10.46 -12.36 -9.04
N SER A 67 -11.24 -12.32 -10.12
CA SER A 67 -10.87 -11.62 -11.36
C SER A 67 -10.72 -10.11 -11.14
N PHE A 68 -11.60 -9.51 -10.32
CA PHE A 68 -11.53 -8.10 -9.97
C PHE A 68 -10.23 -7.80 -9.22
N LEU A 69 -9.93 -8.55 -8.15
CA LEU A 69 -8.72 -8.33 -7.36
C LEU A 69 -7.45 -8.57 -8.17
N SER A 70 -7.40 -9.62 -8.99
CA SER A 70 -6.26 -9.90 -9.88
C SER A 70 -6.01 -8.72 -10.85
N SER A 71 -7.03 -8.29 -11.58
CA SER A 71 -6.91 -7.16 -12.54
C SER A 71 -6.68 -5.79 -11.87
N PHE A 72 -7.05 -5.64 -10.60
CA PHE A 72 -6.80 -4.46 -9.81
C PHE A 72 -5.35 -4.43 -9.29
N TYR A 73 -4.89 -5.53 -8.70
CA TYR A 73 -3.52 -5.64 -8.18
C TYR A 73 -2.47 -5.78 -9.28
N SER A 74 -2.84 -6.06 -10.53
CA SER A 74 -1.91 -5.91 -11.66
C SER A 74 -1.50 -4.45 -11.93
N GLN A 75 -2.21 -3.49 -11.33
CA GLN A 75 -1.97 -2.04 -11.49
C GLN A 75 -1.56 -1.35 -10.18
N GLY A 76 -1.42 -2.08 -9.08
CA GLY A 76 -1.19 -1.48 -7.76
C GLY A 76 -0.49 -2.40 -6.78
N HIS A 77 -0.12 -1.85 -5.64
CA HIS A 77 0.62 -2.54 -4.59
C HIS A 77 -0.23 -2.69 -3.34
N PHE A 78 -0.03 -3.79 -2.62
CA PHE A 78 -0.79 -4.06 -1.40
C PHE A 78 -0.37 -3.13 -0.26
N VAL A 79 -1.36 -2.68 0.52
CA VAL A 79 -1.14 -1.95 1.77
C VAL A 79 -1.81 -2.72 2.91
N PRO A 80 -1.12 -3.04 4.01
CA PRO A 80 -1.73 -3.74 5.14
C PRO A 80 -2.81 -2.89 5.83
N ASN A 81 -3.73 -3.56 6.53
CA ASN A 81 -4.72 -2.89 7.38
C ASN A 81 -4.05 -2.03 8.46
N PHE A 82 -4.49 -0.78 8.59
CA PHE A 82 -3.94 0.14 9.59
C PHE A 82 -4.30 -0.22 11.04
N LEU A 83 -5.28 -1.09 11.28
CA LEU A 83 -5.55 -1.66 12.61
C LEU A 83 -4.40 -2.52 13.13
N ILE A 84 -3.61 -3.12 12.24
CA ILE A 84 -2.41 -3.89 12.58
C ILE A 84 -1.12 -3.15 12.26
N TYR A 85 -1.20 -1.84 11.96
CA TYR A 85 -0.09 -1.02 11.47
C TYR A 85 1.18 -1.18 12.30
N ASP A 86 1.09 -1.06 13.62
CA ASP A 86 2.24 -1.15 14.51
C ASP A 86 2.91 -2.53 14.46
N LYS A 87 2.11 -3.60 14.43
CA LYS A 87 2.62 -4.98 14.32
C LYS A 87 3.34 -5.19 12.99
N VAL A 88 2.79 -4.65 11.92
CA VAL A 88 3.38 -4.73 10.58
C VAL A 88 4.68 -3.93 10.55
N LEU A 89 4.70 -2.71 11.10
CA LEU A 89 5.85 -1.83 11.10
C LEU A 89 7.04 -2.41 11.89
N VAL A 90 6.78 -3.09 12.99
CA VAL A 90 7.81 -3.84 13.75
C VAL A 90 8.37 -5.02 12.94
N ARG A 91 7.56 -5.68 12.10
CA ARG A 91 8.08 -6.73 11.20
C ARG A 91 8.92 -6.11 10.08
N MET A 92 8.48 -5.00 9.51
CA MET A 92 9.23 -4.26 8.49
C MET A 92 10.58 -3.77 8.98
N SER A 93 10.66 -3.24 10.20
CA SER A 93 11.94 -2.74 10.74
C SER A 93 13.01 -3.83 10.80
N LYS A 94 12.59 -5.07 11.08
CA LYS A 94 13.48 -6.24 11.06
C LYS A 94 13.86 -6.66 9.64
N VAL A 95 12.86 -6.82 8.77
CA VAL A 95 13.08 -7.26 7.37
C VAL A 95 13.96 -6.27 6.60
N ASN A 96 13.71 -4.97 6.78
CA ASN A 96 14.45 -3.92 6.09
C ASN A 96 15.73 -3.49 6.83
N ASN A 97 16.05 -4.08 7.99
CA ASN A 97 17.13 -3.63 8.88
C ASN A 97 17.11 -2.10 9.12
N ASP A 98 15.92 -1.58 9.45
CA ASP A 98 15.65 -0.16 9.61
C ASP A 98 14.98 0.10 10.97
N SER A 99 15.80 0.31 11.98
CA SER A 99 15.34 0.59 13.34
C SER A 99 14.59 1.92 13.44
N LEU A 100 14.75 2.85 12.50
CA LEU A 100 14.10 4.16 12.55
C LEU A 100 12.59 4.08 12.29
N LEU A 101 12.10 3.00 11.68
CA LEU A 101 10.68 2.77 11.47
C LEU A 101 9.88 2.77 12.78
N VAL A 102 10.48 2.39 13.92
CA VAL A 102 9.78 2.38 15.21
C VAL A 102 9.33 3.77 15.67
N ARG A 103 9.92 4.85 15.13
CA ARG A 103 9.51 6.24 15.42
C ARG A 103 8.10 6.56 14.90
N TYR A 104 7.57 5.72 14.02
CA TYR A 104 6.26 5.91 13.40
C TYR A 104 5.15 5.04 14.02
N LEU A 105 5.42 4.32 15.11
CA LEU A 105 4.40 3.57 15.85
C LEU A 105 3.29 4.49 16.39
N GLY A 106 2.09 3.93 16.56
CA GLY A 106 0.91 4.65 17.04
C GLY A 106 0.23 5.54 15.98
N GLN A 107 0.75 5.57 14.74
CA GLN A 107 0.20 6.44 13.70
C GLN A 107 -0.98 5.85 12.92
N GLY A 108 -1.25 4.54 13.05
CA GLY A 108 -2.29 3.84 12.28
C GLY A 108 -3.65 4.52 12.33
N GLN A 109 -4.14 4.85 13.53
CA GLN A 109 -5.45 5.52 13.69
C GLN A 109 -5.49 6.90 13.02
N ARG A 110 -4.40 7.67 13.14
CA ARG A 110 -4.29 8.99 12.52
C ARG A 110 -4.32 8.88 10.99
N LEU A 111 -3.61 7.90 10.43
CA LEU A 111 -3.63 7.62 8.99
C LEU A 111 -5.06 7.29 8.53
N MET A 112 -5.76 6.37 9.20
CA MET A 112 -7.14 6.01 8.86
C MET A 112 -8.09 7.22 8.85
N ASN A 113 -8.08 8.01 9.92
CA ASN A 113 -8.97 9.17 10.05
C ASN A 113 -8.76 10.20 8.92
N ASN A 114 -7.50 10.46 8.56
CA ASN A 114 -7.16 11.39 7.48
C ASN A 114 -7.51 10.84 6.09
N LEU A 115 -7.31 9.53 5.88
CA LEU A 115 -7.70 8.87 4.64
C LEU A 115 -9.21 8.94 4.43
N TYR A 116 -10.00 8.68 5.47
CA TYR A 116 -11.46 8.64 5.36
C TYR A 116 -12.08 10.01 5.13
N SER A 117 -11.62 11.02 5.86
CA SER A 117 -12.11 12.41 5.73
C SER A 117 -11.83 13.01 4.35
N ASN A 118 -10.75 12.59 3.68
CA ASN A 118 -10.34 13.10 2.38
C ASN A 118 -10.69 12.18 1.21
N SER A 119 -11.63 11.27 1.41
CA SER A 119 -11.91 10.23 0.41
C SER A 119 -13.04 10.57 -0.56
N ARG A 120 -13.05 9.84 -1.67
CA ARG A 120 -14.17 9.67 -2.58
C ARG A 120 -14.61 8.21 -2.58
N LEU A 121 -15.91 7.98 -2.46
CA LEU A 121 -16.51 6.66 -2.60
C LEU A 121 -16.85 6.38 -4.08
N ILE A 122 -16.65 5.14 -4.48
CA ILE A 122 -16.95 4.59 -5.80
C ILE A 122 -17.58 3.22 -5.58
N ASP A 123 -18.82 3.06 -6.00
CA ASP A 123 -19.51 1.78 -5.91
C ASP A 123 -19.48 1.07 -7.27
N ILE A 124 -19.19 -0.22 -7.22
CA ILE A 124 -19.02 -1.10 -8.37
C ILE A 124 -19.87 -2.34 -8.13
N LYS A 125 -20.54 -2.82 -9.18
CA LYS A 125 -21.27 -4.08 -9.15
C LYS A 125 -20.54 -5.10 -10.01
N LEU A 126 -20.25 -6.26 -9.44
CA LEU A 126 -19.65 -7.38 -10.15
C LEU A 126 -20.74 -8.20 -10.86
N CYS A 127 -20.36 -8.92 -11.92
CA CYS A 127 -21.29 -9.74 -12.70
C CYS A 127 -21.87 -10.90 -11.89
N ASP A 128 -21.13 -11.42 -10.92
CA ASP A 128 -21.59 -12.44 -9.97
C ASP A 128 -22.57 -11.91 -8.90
N GLY A 129 -22.94 -10.63 -8.98
CA GLY A 129 -23.93 -10.00 -8.11
C GLY A 129 -23.37 -9.39 -6.83
N LYS A 130 -22.07 -9.56 -6.54
CA LYS A 130 -21.40 -8.90 -5.42
C LYS A 130 -21.22 -7.40 -5.67
N SER A 131 -21.10 -6.64 -4.60
CA SER A 131 -20.81 -5.21 -4.65
C SER A 131 -19.43 -4.90 -4.08
N VAL A 132 -18.70 -3.99 -4.73
CA VAL A 132 -17.44 -3.44 -4.21
C VAL A 132 -17.67 -1.96 -3.95
N SER A 133 -17.56 -1.54 -2.69
CA SER A 133 -17.45 -0.12 -2.34
C SER A 133 -15.97 0.21 -2.19
N MET A 134 -15.46 1.08 -3.05
CA MET A 134 -14.07 1.52 -3.03
C MET A 134 -13.96 2.95 -2.53
N ARG A 135 -13.18 3.14 -1.48
CA ARG A 135 -12.80 4.44 -0.94
C ARG A 135 -11.43 4.82 -1.49
N VAL A 136 -11.36 5.95 -2.20
CA VAL A 136 -10.12 6.43 -2.83
C VAL A 136 -9.70 7.78 -2.26
N THR A 137 -8.43 7.90 -1.86
CA THR A 137 -7.79 9.12 -1.40
C THR A 137 -6.45 9.29 -2.08
N GLN A 138 -6.15 10.47 -2.63
CA GLN A 138 -4.81 10.75 -3.14
C GLN A 138 -3.91 11.11 -1.97
N ILE A 139 -2.78 10.40 -1.82
CA ILE A 139 -1.80 10.61 -0.78
C ILE A 139 -0.43 10.94 -1.37
N THR A 140 0.30 11.84 -0.71
CA THR A 140 1.70 12.11 -1.02
C THR A 140 2.54 11.89 0.23
N GLY A 141 3.57 11.04 0.16
CA GLY A 141 4.29 10.61 1.34
C GLY A 141 5.54 9.77 1.08
N LYS A 142 6.09 9.23 2.17
CA LYS A 142 7.15 8.24 2.20
C LYS A 142 6.56 6.89 2.56
N PHE A 143 7.11 5.85 1.93
CA PHE A 143 6.63 4.49 2.07
C PHE A 143 7.82 3.57 2.39
N SER A 144 7.60 2.61 3.28
CA SER A 144 8.50 1.48 3.44
C SER A 144 7.99 0.34 2.58
N ILE A 145 8.89 -0.24 1.78
CA ILE A 145 8.56 -1.26 0.78
C ILE A 145 9.30 -2.54 1.16
N CYS A 146 8.64 -3.68 1.01
CA CYS A 146 9.30 -4.98 1.04
C CYS A 146 8.62 -5.94 0.06
N LYS A 147 9.36 -6.98 -0.37
CA LYS A 147 8.79 -8.08 -1.15
C LYS A 147 7.88 -8.92 -0.26
N LYS A 148 6.74 -9.35 -0.81
CA LYS A 148 5.77 -10.24 -0.13
C LYS A 148 6.44 -11.47 0.47
N GLU A 149 7.38 -12.07 -0.24
CA GLU A 149 8.09 -13.28 0.18
C GLU A 149 9.02 -13.08 1.39
N ASN A 150 9.43 -11.85 1.67
CA ASN A 150 10.36 -11.53 2.75
C ASN A 150 9.66 -11.27 4.09
N ILE A 151 8.33 -11.23 4.11
CA ILE A 151 7.57 -10.90 5.31
C ILE A 151 6.34 -11.79 5.45
N VAL A 152 6.18 -12.36 6.64
CA VAL A 152 4.88 -12.91 7.05
C VAL A 152 4.09 -11.76 7.65
N LEU A 153 2.89 -11.47 7.15
CA LEU A 153 2.03 -10.45 7.75
C LEU A 153 1.19 -11.04 8.89
N PRO A 154 0.83 -10.24 9.91
CA PRO A 154 -0.23 -10.61 10.84
C PRO A 154 -1.54 -10.79 10.07
N THR A 155 -2.35 -11.77 10.44
CA THR A 155 -3.65 -12.02 9.80
C THR A 155 -4.71 -11.05 10.30
N VAL A 156 -5.56 -10.60 9.39
CA VAL A 156 -6.84 -9.94 9.69
C VAL A 156 -7.95 -10.84 9.13
N SER A 157 -9.01 -11.08 9.91
CA SER A 157 -10.00 -12.11 9.60
C SER A 157 -10.85 -11.85 8.36
N ASP A 158 -10.89 -10.61 7.88
CA ASP A 158 -11.70 -10.14 6.77
C ASP A 158 -10.89 -9.83 5.51
N GLU A 159 -9.61 -10.22 5.43
CA GLU A 159 -8.77 -10.05 4.24
C GLU A 159 -8.58 -11.39 3.51
N ILE A 160 -8.52 -11.36 2.18
CA ILE A 160 -8.02 -12.51 1.41
C ILE A 160 -6.50 -12.59 1.64
N PRO A 161 -5.94 -13.77 1.99
CA PRO A 161 -4.51 -13.92 2.14
C PRO A 161 -3.75 -13.45 0.90
N ILE A 162 -2.77 -12.56 1.08
CA ILE A 162 -2.00 -12.00 -0.04
C ILE A 162 -1.20 -13.04 -0.85
N THR A 163 -1.05 -14.25 -0.30
CA THR A 163 -0.47 -15.41 -1.00
C THR A 163 -1.39 -15.96 -2.09
N GLU A 164 -2.70 -15.74 -1.99
CA GLU A 164 -3.70 -16.19 -2.97
C GLU A 164 -3.80 -15.24 -4.18
N ILE A 165 -3.30 -14.01 -4.06
CA ILE A 165 -3.30 -13.02 -5.14
C ILE A 165 -1.87 -12.92 -5.70
N LYS A 166 -1.67 -13.46 -6.89
CA LYS A 166 -0.34 -13.59 -7.51
C LYS A 166 0.26 -12.23 -7.88
N GLU A 167 -0.58 -11.29 -8.27
CA GLU A 167 -0.20 -9.95 -8.70
C GLU A 167 0.35 -9.08 -7.55
N ILE A 168 0.05 -9.44 -6.30
CA ILE A 168 0.68 -8.79 -5.14
C ILE A 168 2.13 -9.28 -5.02
N VAL A 169 3.07 -8.45 -5.47
CA VAL A 169 4.52 -8.72 -5.37
C VAL A 169 5.15 -7.96 -4.21
N ASP A 170 4.74 -6.70 -4.03
CA ASP A 170 5.31 -5.77 -3.05
C ASP A 170 4.26 -5.31 -2.04
N ILE A 171 4.71 -5.13 -0.80
CA ILE A 171 3.93 -4.59 0.31
C ILE A 171 4.46 -3.19 0.59
N TYR A 172 3.55 -2.22 0.52
CA TYR A 172 3.83 -0.82 0.80
C TYR A 172 3.20 -0.43 2.13
N ILE A 173 3.97 0.24 2.98
CA ILE A 173 3.49 0.75 4.25
C ILE A 173 3.77 2.25 4.29
N PRO A 174 2.71 3.09 4.31
CA PRO A 174 2.86 4.52 4.53
C PRO A 174 3.57 4.78 5.85
N ILE A 175 4.70 5.48 5.80
CA ILE A 175 5.47 5.84 7.00
C ILE A 175 5.18 7.28 7.39
N GLU A 176 5.12 8.16 6.40
CA GLU A 176 4.91 9.59 6.60
C GLU A 176 4.10 10.13 5.43
N ILE A 177 2.90 10.65 5.69
CA ILE A 177 2.06 11.25 4.65
C ILE A 177 1.95 12.75 4.90
N PHE A 178 2.38 13.55 3.93
CA PHE A 178 2.42 15.00 4.01
C PHE A 178 1.14 15.65 3.51
N ASN A 179 0.39 14.97 2.65
CA ASN A 179 -0.76 15.54 1.98
C ASN A 179 -1.80 14.47 1.66
N TYR A 180 -3.05 14.77 2.00
CA TYR A 180 -4.23 13.97 1.69
C TYR A 180 -5.16 14.83 0.84
N ARG A 181 -5.56 14.32 -0.32
CA ARG A 181 -6.46 15.04 -1.22
C ARG A 181 -7.57 14.14 -1.69
N LYS A 182 -8.78 14.69 -1.69
CA LYS A 182 -9.91 14.07 -2.37
C LYS A 182 -9.64 14.04 -3.87
N PRO A 183 -9.55 12.85 -4.50
CA PRO A 183 -9.22 12.78 -5.92
C PRO A 183 -10.31 13.41 -6.79
N PRO A 184 -9.93 14.03 -7.93
CA PRO A 184 -10.89 14.60 -8.86
C PRO A 184 -11.77 13.50 -9.46
N LYS A 185 -13.06 13.82 -9.72
CA LYS A 185 -14.04 12.85 -10.27
C LYS A 185 -13.51 12.10 -11.49
N LYS A 186 -12.77 12.78 -12.38
CA LYS A 186 -12.23 12.21 -13.63
C LYS A 186 -11.25 11.05 -13.41
N LYS A 187 -10.44 11.08 -12.34
CA LYS A 187 -9.54 9.98 -11.96
C LYS A 187 -10.29 8.79 -11.34
N CYS A 188 -11.50 9.03 -10.86
CA CYS A 188 -12.36 8.06 -10.20
C CYS A 188 -13.59 7.70 -11.04
N ARG A 189 -13.59 8.02 -12.35
CA ARG A 189 -14.76 7.80 -13.21
C ARG A 189 -14.87 6.32 -13.57
N ASN A 190 -15.84 5.65 -12.94
CA ASN A 190 -16.56 4.48 -13.46
C ASN A 190 -16.99 4.72 -14.93
N CYS A 191 -17.01 3.75 -15.85
CA CYS A 191 -17.67 2.43 -15.79
C CYS A 191 -19.12 2.44 -15.28
N LEU A 192 -19.78 3.60 -15.24
CA LEU A 192 -21.21 3.72 -14.88
C LEU A 192 -22.14 3.44 -16.09
N TYR A 193 -21.60 3.01 -17.23
CA TYR A 193 -22.36 2.80 -18.47
C TYR A 193 -21.84 1.63 -19.32
N LYS A 194 -21.62 0.48 -18.70
CA LYS A 194 -21.85 -0.79 -19.41
C LYS A 194 -22.84 -1.63 -18.60
N SER A 195 -24.00 -1.05 -18.34
CA SER A 195 -25.21 -1.84 -18.19
C SER A 195 -25.37 -2.60 -19.50
N VAL A 196 -24.96 -3.86 -19.52
CA VAL A 196 -25.31 -4.82 -20.55
C VAL A 196 -26.82 -5.04 -20.43
N TRP A 197 -27.57 -4.13 -21.06
CA TRP A 197 -28.88 -4.42 -21.61
C TRP A 197 -28.63 -4.71 -23.08
N THR A 198 -28.19 -5.93 -23.37
CA THR A 198 -28.49 -6.54 -24.67
C THR A 198 -29.77 -7.34 -24.43
N TYR A 199 -30.87 -6.79 -24.93
CA TYR A 199 -32.14 -7.49 -25.12
C TYR A 199 -31.93 -8.71 -26.02
#